data_AF-A0A2G4T9V9-F1
#
_entry.id   AF-A0A2G4T9V9-F1
#
_cell.length_a   1.000
_cell.length_b   1.000
_cell.length_c   1.000
_cell.angle_alpha   90.00
_cell.angle_beta   90.00
_cell.angle_gamma   90.00
#
_symmetry.space_group_name_H-M   'P 1'
#
loop_
_entity.id
_entity.type
_entity.pdbx_description
1 polymer ?
#
loop_
_entity_poly.entity_id
_entity_poly.type
_entity_poly.pdbx_seq_one_letter_code
_entity_poly.pdbx_strand_id
1 'polypeptide(L)'
;MSKASTLIKPYLKKFILQTHPDFFQFEKVKKQTNAASLQRLNNLLQSKSSTKETSRLQFFTKQTRQPISIEFDSKGTEWDHVNSFLSLCQKLNISILPSDMDIVQTELNKQQSSKRPKKTLAQEFADELYKQQRVNPIDWTTTDILNNPLIQFDPSVNKKRVAARLCKWLPYLQPDRWWNKIPLMIISPENEIPKELSGGIMVVYSDMKLEDMQKCINQQLDTVRMQ
;
A
#
# COMPACT_ATOMS: atom_id res chain seq x y z
N MET A 1 18.05 21.04 11.72
CA MET A 1 17.64 19.85 12.51
C MET A 1 16.65 19.08 11.67
N SER A 2 16.81 17.76 11.55
CA SER A 2 15.87 16.91 10.79
C SER A 2 14.50 16.83 11.49
N LYS A 3 13.45 16.52 10.71
CA LYS A 3 12.10 16.26 11.23
C LYS A 3 12.07 15.05 12.17
N ALA A 4 12.91 14.05 11.92
CA ALA A 4 13.07 12.87 12.77
C ALA A 4 13.59 13.25 14.17
N SER A 5 14.63 14.10 14.24
CA SER A 5 15.18 14.58 15.51
C SER A 5 14.23 15.46 16.33
N THR A 6 13.21 16.09 15.72
CA THR A 6 12.19 16.85 16.47
C THR A 6 11.20 15.96 17.21
N LEU A 7 10.94 14.74 16.72
CA LEU A 7 9.98 13.80 17.33
C LEU A 7 10.50 13.16 18.62
N ILE A 8 11.82 13.03 18.79
CA ILE A 8 12.39 12.44 20.02
C ILE A 8 12.42 13.42 21.20
N LYS A 9 12.47 14.74 20.93
CA LYS A 9 12.67 15.79 21.94
C LYS A 9 11.70 15.74 23.12
N PRO A 10 10.38 15.55 22.92
CA PRO A 10 9.43 15.49 24.03
C PRO A 10 9.70 14.34 25.01
N TYR A 11 10.33 13.27 24.54
CA TYR A 11 10.57 12.04 25.30
C TYR A 11 11.95 12.00 25.95
N LEU A 12 12.95 12.70 25.41
CA LEU A 12 14.34 12.70 25.90
C LEU A 12 14.44 13.01 27.39
N LYS A 13 13.76 14.06 27.87
CA LYS A 13 13.81 14.44 29.29
C LYS A 13 13.32 13.32 30.21
N LYS A 14 12.19 12.69 29.85
CA LYS A 14 11.61 11.57 30.62
C LYS A 14 12.54 10.35 30.58
N PHE A 15 13.12 10.06 29.42
CA PHE A 15 14.07 8.97 29.24
C PHE A 15 15.33 9.13 30.10
N ILE A 16 15.95 10.32 30.07
CA ILE A 16 17.14 10.61 30.87
C ILE A 16 16.83 10.52 32.37
N LEU A 17 15.69 11.06 32.81
CA LEU A 17 15.30 10.98 34.22
C LEU A 17 15.16 9.55 34.76
N GLN A 18 14.90 8.57 33.89
CA GLN A 18 14.81 7.17 34.32
C GLN A 18 16.14 6.41 34.23
N THR A 19 17.03 6.82 33.32
CA THR A 19 18.21 6.05 32.94
C THR A 19 19.54 6.74 33.30
N HIS A 20 19.52 7.97 33.81
CA HIS A 20 20.75 8.72 34.09
C HIS A 20 21.66 7.96 35.09
N PRO A 21 22.98 7.84 34.82
CA PRO A 21 23.92 7.11 35.66
C PRO A 21 23.97 7.60 37.11
N ASP A 22 23.77 8.91 37.32
CA ASP A 22 23.82 9.50 38.66
C ASP A 22 22.67 9.08 39.57
N PHE A 23 21.63 8.44 39.04
CA PHE A 23 20.60 7.81 39.85
C PHE A 23 21.02 6.46 40.46
N PHE A 24 22.17 5.91 40.05
CA PHE A 24 22.67 4.58 40.41
C PHE A 24 23.99 4.65 41.21
N GLN A 25 24.13 5.63 42.10
CA GLN A 25 25.40 5.91 42.80
C GLN A 25 25.97 4.70 43.55
N PHE A 26 25.09 3.88 44.13
CA PHE A 26 25.45 2.68 44.90
C PHE A 26 25.54 1.41 44.05
N GLU A 27 25.07 1.44 42.79
CA GLU A 27 25.00 0.30 41.89
C GLU A 27 25.99 0.48 40.72
N LYS A 28 27.29 0.36 41.03
CA LYS A 28 28.40 0.70 40.11
C LYS A 28 28.27 0.07 38.71
N VAL A 29 27.88 -1.20 38.63
CA VAL A 29 27.68 -1.90 37.35
C VAL A 29 26.57 -1.25 36.54
N LYS A 30 25.41 -0.99 37.14
CA LYS A 30 24.27 -0.34 36.46
C LYS A 30 24.61 1.08 36.04
N LYS A 31 25.31 1.83 36.89
CA LYS A 31 25.83 3.17 36.59
C LYS A 31 26.72 3.15 35.34
N GLN A 32 27.70 2.26 35.29
CA GLN A 32 28.62 2.13 34.17
C GLN A 32 27.91 1.69 32.89
N THR A 33 27.01 0.70 32.98
CA THR A 33 26.22 0.23 31.83
C THR A 33 25.35 1.35 31.26
N ASN A 34 24.62 2.09 32.10
CA ASN A 34 23.80 3.21 31.64
C ASN A 34 24.65 4.33 31.02
N ALA A 35 25.80 4.66 31.62
CA ALA A 35 26.70 5.68 31.07
C ALA A 35 27.22 5.29 29.68
N ALA A 36 27.69 4.05 29.53
CA ALA A 36 28.16 3.52 28.26
C ALA A 36 27.02 3.46 27.21
N SER A 37 25.83 2.99 27.60
CA SER A 37 24.68 2.91 26.71
C SER A 37 24.16 4.29 26.29
N LEU A 38 24.16 5.29 27.17
CA LEU A 38 23.79 6.66 26.83
C LEU A 38 24.80 7.30 25.85
N GLN A 39 26.10 7.10 26.09
CA GLN A 39 27.13 7.59 25.18
C GLN A 39 26.99 6.95 23.80
N ARG A 40 26.75 5.64 23.73
CA ARG A 40 26.51 4.91 22.48
C ARG A 40 25.22 5.39 21.79
N LEU A 41 24.13 5.54 22.53
CA LEU A 41 22.86 6.06 21.99
C LEU A 41 23.05 7.46 21.39
N ASN A 42 23.76 8.35 22.09
CA ASN A 42 24.05 9.68 21.58
C ASN A 42 24.89 9.64 20.30
N ASN A 43 25.88 8.75 20.22
CA ASN A 43 26.69 8.58 19.01
C ASN A 43 25.86 8.04 17.83
N LEU A 44 24.93 7.11 18.08
CA LEU A 44 24.01 6.57 17.07
C LEU A 44 23.05 7.65 16.55
N LEU A 45 22.40 8.39 17.47
CA LEU A 45 21.48 9.49 17.11
C LEU A 45 22.18 10.65 16.37
N GLN A 46 23.48 10.86 16.63
CA GLN A 46 24.27 11.88 15.92
C GLN A 46 24.94 11.34 14.64
N SER A 47 24.69 10.08 14.26
CA SER A 47 25.33 9.37 13.13
C SER A 47 26.87 9.41 13.16
N LYS A 48 27.46 9.51 14.35
CA LYS A 48 28.93 9.55 14.56
C LYS A 48 29.54 8.15 14.67
N SER A 49 28.75 7.09 14.53
CA SER A 49 29.24 5.71 14.62
C SER A 49 29.89 5.27 13.31
N SER A 50 31.22 5.06 13.32
CA SER A 50 31.99 4.49 12.21
C SER A 50 31.97 2.95 12.17
N THR A 51 31.36 2.30 13.17
CA THR A 51 31.38 0.85 13.36
C THR A 51 30.21 0.14 12.67
N LYS A 52 30.52 -0.93 11.93
CA LYS A 52 29.60 -1.69 11.06
C LYS A 52 28.70 -2.70 11.79
N GLU A 53 28.57 -2.62 13.11
CA GLU A 53 27.90 -3.65 13.93
C GLU A 53 26.59 -3.16 14.56
N THR A 54 25.59 -4.05 14.58
CA THR A 54 24.35 -3.89 15.34
C THR A 54 24.69 -3.67 16.81
N SER A 55 24.33 -2.50 17.34
CA SER A 55 24.68 -2.13 18.70
C SER A 55 23.52 -2.48 19.64
N ARG A 56 23.71 -3.53 20.45
CA ARG A 56 22.79 -3.83 21.55
C ARG A 56 23.05 -2.87 22.71
N LEU A 57 22.04 -2.08 23.07
CA LEU A 57 22.06 -1.17 24.21
C LEU A 57 21.27 -1.76 25.37
N GLN A 58 21.75 -1.50 26.58
CA GLN A 58 21.13 -1.96 27.82
C GLN A 58 20.95 -0.80 28.78
N PHE A 59 19.74 -0.65 29.31
CA PHE A 59 19.40 0.38 30.28
C PHE A 59 18.77 -0.23 31.53
N PHE A 60 19.25 0.21 32.68
CA PHE A 60 18.62 -0.03 33.97
C PHE A 60 17.75 1.15 34.35
N THR A 61 16.62 0.87 35.00
CA THR A 61 15.78 1.88 35.65
C THR A 61 15.69 1.57 37.14
N LYS A 62 15.25 2.54 37.95
CA LYS A 62 14.94 2.28 39.37
C LYS A 62 13.77 1.30 39.54
N GLN A 63 12.90 1.20 38.55
CA GLN A 63 11.67 0.41 38.62
C GLN A 63 11.90 -1.05 38.23
N THR A 64 12.90 -1.33 37.38
CA THR A 64 13.15 -2.66 36.83
C THR A 64 14.36 -3.33 37.47
N ARG A 65 14.18 -4.58 37.92
CA ARG A 65 15.30 -5.40 38.41
C ARG A 65 16.22 -5.88 37.28
N GLN A 66 15.67 -6.05 36.08
CA GLN A 66 16.39 -6.51 34.89
C GLN A 66 16.70 -5.35 33.93
N PRO A 67 17.80 -5.44 33.15
CA PRO A 67 18.13 -4.46 32.14
C PRO A 67 17.18 -4.55 30.95
N ILE A 68 16.66 -3.41 30.53
CA ILE A 68 15.90 -3.29 29.29
C ILE A 68 16.90 -3.23 28.14
N SER A 69 16.81 -4.23 27.25
CA SER A 69 17.66 -4.33 26.07
C SER A 69 16.92 -3.87 24.81
N ILE A 70 17.65 -3.20 23.93
CA ILE A 70 17.20 -2.88 22.58
C ILE A 70 18.37 -2.92 21.60
N GLU A 71 18.08 -3.28 20.37
CA GLU A 71 19.05 -3.31 19.27
C GLU A 71 18.87 -2.07 18.40
N PHE A 72 19.99 -1.41 18.11
CA PHE A 72 20.07 -0.34 17.14
C PHE A 72 20.93 -0.82 15.98
N ASP A 73 20.37 -0.79 14.77
CA ASP A 73 21.16 -0.98 13.55
C ASP A 73 21.98 0.29 13.29
N SER A 74 23.30 0.19 13.37
CA SER A 74 24.19 1.33 13.11
C SER A 74 24.13 1.83 11.66
N LYS A 75 23.67 0.99 10.72
CA LYS A 75 23.41 1.35 9.31
C LYS A 75 21.96 1.76 9.04
N GLY A 76 21.13 1.75 10.08
CA GLY A 76 19.76 2.23 10.03
C GLY A 76 19.72 3.69 9.58
N THR A 77 18.63 4.06 8.92
CA THR A 77 18.33 5.45 8.64
C THR A 77 18.02 6.20 9.93
N GLU A 78 17.99 7.54 9.85
CA GLU A 78 17.58 8.36 10.98
C GLU A 78 16.20 7.97 11.54
N TRP A 79 15.27 7.56 10.67
CA TRP A 79 13.94 7.09 11.07
C TRP A 79 13.96 5.71 11.73
N ASP A 80 14.85 4.81 11.30
CA ASP A 80 15.07 3.53 11.98
C ASP A 80 15.57 3.76 13.42
N HIS A 81 16.48 4.73 13.60
CA HIS A 81 16.99 5.09 14.93
C HIS A 81 15.91 5.75 15.80
N VAL A 82 15.07 6.62 15.23
CA VAL A 82 13.92 7.21 15.96
C VAL A 82 12.93 6.12 16.36
N ASN A 83 12.61 5.18 15.48
CA ASN A 83 11.71 4.08 15.78
C ASN A 83 12.23 3.19 16.92
N SER A 84 13.51 2.82 16.88
CA SER A 84 14.15 2.10 17.98
C SER A 84 14.11 2.92 19.28
N PHE A 85 14.35 4.23 19.22
CA PHE A 85 14.28 5.08 20.41
C PHE A 85 12.86 5.16 21.01
N LEU A 86 11.81 5.30 20.19
CA LEU A 86 10.44 5.28 20.68
C LEU A 86 10.07 3.91 21.24
N SER A 87 10.48 2.82 20.58
CA SER A 87 10.29 1.46 21.10
C SER A 87 10.95 1.27 22.48
N LEU A 88 12.15 1.84 22.67
CA LEU A 88 12.82 1.84 23.98
C LEU A 88 12.02 2.63 25.02
N CYS A 89 11.48 3.80 24.66
CA CYS A 89 10.62 4.58 25.54
C CYS A 89 9.36 3.81 25.97
N GLN A 90 8.72 3.07 25.05
CA GLN A 90 7.58 2.20 25.40
C GLN A 90 7.97 1.11 26.39
N LYS A 91 9.11 0.44 26.18
CA LYS A 91 9.63 -0.58 27.13
C LYS A 91 9.95 0.01 28.51
N LEU A 92 10.24 1.30 28.59
CA LEU A 92 10.49 2.05 29.81
C LEU A 92 9.21 2.62 30.43
N ASN A 93 8.03 2.21 29.95
CA ASN A 93 6.73 2.73 30.37
C ASN A 93 6.60 4.26 30.21
N ILE A 94 7.35 4.85 29.27
CA ILE A 94 7.19 6.26 28.91
C ILE A 94 6.05 6.32 27.88
N SER A 95 4.96 7.00 28.24
CA SER A 95 3.81 7.18 27.33
C SER A 95 4.23 7.98 26.09
N ILE A 96 3.98 7.38 24.92
CA ILE A 96 4.23 7.95 23.59
C ILE A 96 2.88 8.25 22.94
N LEU A 97 2.78 9.40 22.28
CA LEU A 97 1.60 9.74 21.52
C LEU A 97 1.45 8.80 20.31
N PRO A 98 0.27 8.18 20.10
CA PRO A 98 0.04 7.32 18.94
C PRO A 98 0.36 8.01 17.60
N SER A 99 0.04 9.30 17.50
CA SER A 99 0.34 10.13 16.32
C SER A 99 1.82 10.17 15.96
N ASP A 100 2.72 10.14 16.94
CA ASP A 100 4.17 10.18 16.68
C ASP A 100 4.67 8.85 16.14
N MET A 101 4.08 7.73 16.58
CA MET A 101 4.35 6.40 16.01
C MET A 101 3.85 6.29 14.57
N ASP A 102 2.65 6.83 14.28
CA ASP A 102 2.10 6.83 12.93
C ASP A 102 2.97 7.61 11.94
N ILE A 103 3.53 8.75 12.38
CA ILE A 103 4.47 9.55 11.58
C ILE A 103 5.74 8.74 11.26
N VAL A 104 6.33 8.09 12.26
CA VAL A 104 7.54 7.28 12.09
C VAL A 104 7.29 6.11 11.14
N GLN A 105 6.16 5.40 11.29
CA GLN A 105 5.84 4.27 10.43
C GLN A 105 5.61 4.70 8.98
N THR A 106 4.97 5.85 8.77
CA THR A 106 4.76 6.44 7.44
C THR A 106 6.09 6.75 6.75
N GLU A 107 7.06 7.33 7.47
CA GLU A 107 8.36 7.69 6.90
C GLU A 107 9.25 6.46 6.66
N LEU A 108 9.21 5.45 7.53
CA LEU A 108 9.88 4.17 7.30
C LEU A 108 9.37 3.47 6.03
N ASN A 109 8.05 3.44 5.84
CA ASN A 109 7.44 2.86 4.64
C ASN A 109 7.87 3.61 3.36
N LYS A 110 7.98 4.94 3.43
CA LYS A 110 8.51 5.76 2.33
C LYS A 110 9.98 5.44 2.02
N GLN A 111 10.81 5.23 3.03
CA GLN A 111 12.23 4.89 2.82
C GLN A 111 12.46 3.48 2.28
N GLN A 112 11.61 2.53 2.64
CA GLN A 112 11.63 1.19 2.01
C GLN A 112 11.24 1.26 0.53
N SER A 113 10.38 2.20 0.14
CA SER A 113 10.03 2.42 -1.28
C SER A 113 11.18 3.03 -2.10
N SER A 114 12.18 3.68 -1.47
CA SER A 114 13.32 4.32 -2.14
C SER A 114 14.56 3.43 -2.31
N LYS A 115 14.67 2.29 -1.60
CA LYS A 115 15.74 1.28 -1.78
C LYS A 115 15.31 0.12 -2.70
N ARG A 116 14.78 0.42 -3.89
CA ARG A 116 14.65 -0.61 -4.93
C ARG A 116 15.97 -0.73 -5.71
N PRO A 117 16.41 -1.93 -6.13
CA PRO A 117 17.48 -2.07 -7.10
C PRO A 117 17.16 -1.18 -8.31
N LYS A 118 18.17 -0.49 -8.88
CA LYS A 118 17.98 0.32 -10.09
C LYS A 118 17.31 -0.56 -11.14
N LYS A 119 16.04 -0.30 -11.38
CA LYS A 119 15.26 -0.97 -12.40
C LYS A 119 15.93 -0.66 -13.72
N THR A 120 16.17 -1.68 -14.53
CA THR A 120 16.64 -1.46 -15.90
C THR A 120 15.58 -0.62 -16.62
N LEU A 121 15.95 0.09 -17.68
CA LEU A 121 14.99 0.86 -18.48
C LEU A 121 13.81 -0.01 -18.95
N ALA A 122 14.05 -1.30 -19.20
CA ALA A 122 13.02 -2.30 -19.49
C ALA A 122 12.11 -2.60 -18.28
N GLN A 123 12.65 -2.58 -17.07
CA GLN A 123 11.92 -2.82 -15.83
C GLN A 123 11.21 -1.56 -15.33
N GLU A 124 11.76 -0.37 -15.55
CA GLU A 124 11.07 0.91 -15.40
C GLU A 124 9.93 1.04 -16.41
N PHE A 125 10.18 0.69 -17.68
CA PHE A 125 9.12 0.65 -18.70
C PHE A 125 8.05 -0.37 -18.32
N ALA A 126 8.41 -1.59 -17.93
CA ALA A 126 7.46 -2.60 -17.48
C ALA A 126 6.70 -2.15 -16.24
N ASP A 127 7.37 -1.61 -15.22
CA ASP A 127 6.73 -1.15 -14.00
C ASP A 127 5.86 0.09 -14.23
N GLU A 128 6.21 0.98 -15.15
CA GLU A 128 5.36 2.11 -15.52
C GLU A 128 4.18 1.64 -16.35
N LEU A 129 4.35 0.64 -17.23
CA LEU A 129 3.26 -0.05 -17.92
C LEU A 129 2.32 -0.74 -16.91
N TYR A 130 2.86 -1.42 -15.90
CA TYR A 130 2.09 -2.12 -14.86
C TYR A 130 1.47 -1.16 -13.82
N LYS A 131 2.08 0.00 -13.54
CA LYS A 131 1.50 1.07 -12.71
C LYS A 131 0.41 1.84 -13.45
N GLN A 132 0.59 2.10 -14.74
CA GLN A 132 -0.45 2.67 -15.61
C GLN A 132 -1.59 1.66 -15.81
N GLN A 133 -1.30 0.35 -15.80
CA GLN A 133 -2.29 -0.72 -15.77
C GLN A 133 -2.87 -1.01 -14.37
N ARG A 134 -2.43 -0.33 -13.30
CA ARG A 134 -3.26 -0.15 -12.10
C ARG A 134 -4.29 0.95 -12.35
N VAL A 135 -5.08 0.77 -13.40
CA VAL A 135 -6.49 1.04 -13.30
C VAL A 135 -6.92 0.23 -12.08
N ASN A 136 -7.49 0.86 -11.06
CA ASN A 136 -8.18 0.13 -9.99
C ASN A 136 -8.90 -1.05 -10.63
N PRO A 137 -8.79 -2.30 -10.14
CA PRO A 137 -9.76 -3.29 -10.55
C PRO A 137 -11.09 -2.66 -10.21
N ILE A 138 -11.81 -2.20 -11.23
CA ILE A 138 -13.20 -1.83 -11.08
C ILE A 138 -13.79 -3.18 -10.74
N ASP A 139 -14.04 -3.43 -9.46
CA ASP A 139 -14.79 -4.60 -9.03
C ASP A 139 -16.21 -4.39 -9.55
N TRP A 140 -16.41 -4.67 -10.85
CA TRP A 140 -17.71 -4.56 -11.50
C TRP A 140 -18.63 -5.52 -10.77
N THR A 141 -19.62 -4.97 -10.08
CA THR A 141 -20.66 -5.76 -9.47
C THR A 141 -21.74 -6.07 -10.50
N THR A 142 -22.55 -7.09 -10.21
CA THR A 142 -23.76 -7.35 -11.03
C THR A 142 -24.68 -6.13 -11.04
N THR A 143 -24.68 -5.35 -9.96
CA THR A 143 -25.45 -4.10 -9.83
C THR A 143 -24.98 -3.03 -10.80
N ASP A 144 -23.67 -2.90 -11.03
CA ASP A 144 -23.11 -1.91 -11.96
C ASP A 144 -23.54 -2.15 -13.40
N ILE A 145 -23.73 -3.42 -13.78
CA ILE A 145 -24.22 -3.80 -15.12
C ILE A 145 -25.72 -3.54 -15.23
N LEU A 146 -26.49 -3.89 -14.20
CA LEU A 146 -27.95 -3.71 -14.22
C LEU A 146 -28.36 -2.23 -14.17
N ASN A 147 -27.55 -1.39 -13.55
CA ASN A 147 -27.80 0.05 -13.42
C ASN A 147 -27.18 0.88 -14.57
N ASN A 148 -26.47 0.24 -15.50
CA ASN A 148 -25.87 0.95 -16.63
C ASN A 148 -26.96 1.37 -17.64
N PRO A 149 -27.19 2.67 -17.88
CA PRO A 149 -28.24 3.13 -18.78
C PRO A 149 -27.98 2.78 -20.25
N LEU A 150 -26.73 2.45 -20.60
CA LEU A 150 -26.33 2.06 -21.95
C LEU A 150 -26.38 0.54 -22.17
N ILE A 151 -26.71 -0.27 -21.16
CA ILE A 151 -26.88 -1.71 -21.31
C ILE A 151 -28.37 -2.05 -21.28
N GLN A 152 -28.88 -2.51 -22.41
CA GLN A 152 -30.26 -2.94 -22.53
C GLN A 152 -30.34 -4.45 -22.66
N PHE A 153 -31.28 -5.03 -21.91
CA PHE A 153 -31.58 -6.45 -21.96
C PHE A 153 -32.97 -6.63 -22.53
N ASP A 154 -33.04 -7.47 -23.54
CA ASP A 154 -34.27 -8.03 -24.08
C ASP A 154 -35.15 -8.61 -22.93
N PRO A 155 -36.48 -8.36 -22.94
CA PRO A 155 -37.42 -8.92 -21.96
C PRO A 155 -37.34 -10.44 -21.78
N SER A 156 -37.01 -11.17 -22.84
CA SER A 156 -36.88 -12.64 -22.84
C SER A 156 -35.62 -13.15 -22.14
N VAL A 157 -34.64 -12.27 -21.85
CA VAL A 157 -33.35 -12.65 -21.27
C VAL A 157 -33.37 -12.56 -19.75
N ASN A 158 -32.81 -13.58 -19.09
CA ASN A 158 -32.56 -13.53 -17.64
C ASN A 158 -31.43 -12.55 -17.31
N LYS A 159 -31.81 -11.29 -17.06
CA LYS A 159 -30.90 -10.15 -16.82
C LYS A 159 -29.92 -10.40 -15.69
N LYS A 160 -30.36 -11.03 -14.58
CA LYS A 160 -29.48 -11.33 -13.43
C LYS A 160 -28.39 -12.34 -13.79
N ARG A 161 -28.76 -13.41 -14.48
CA ARG A 161 -27.81 -14.46 -14.90
C ARG A 161 -26.79 -13.91 -15.89
N VAL A 162 -27.25 -13.13 -16.88
CA VAL A 162 -26.35 -12.55 -17.88
C VAL A 162 -25.48 -11.46 -17.28
N ALA A 163 -26.00 -10.58 -16.42
CA ALA A 163 -25.20 -9.57 -15.72
C ALA A 163 -24.12 -10.20 -14.83
N ALA A 164 -24.43 -11.27 -14.08
CA ALA A 164 -23.43 -11.98 -13.29
C ALA A 164 -22.32 -12.60 -14.14
N ARG A 165 -22.66 -13.06 -15.36
CA ARG A 165 -21.69 -13.62 -16.30
C ARG A 165 -20.86 -12.51 -16.95
N LEU A 166 -21.49 -11.42 -17.37
CA LEU A 166 -20.84 -10.26 -17.97
C LEU A 166 -19.87 -9.62 -16.97
N CYS A 167 -20.23 -9.53 -15.68
CA CYS A 167 -19.36 -9.10 -14.58
C CYS A 167 -18.03 -9.87 -14.55
N LYS A 168 -18.08 -11.20 -14.69
CA LYS A 168 -16.87 -12.05 -14.73
C LYS A 168 -16.06 -11.87 -16.02
N TRP A 169 -16.73 -11.50 -17.12
CA TRP A 169 -16.12 -11.42 -18.44
C TRP A 169 -15.61 -10.04 -18.80
N LEU A 170 -16.13 -9.00 -18.16
CA LEU A 170 -15.79 -7.59 -18.43
C LEU A 170 -14.28 -7.34 -18.53
N PRO A 171 -13.40 -7.87 -17.65
CA PRO A 171 -11.96 -7.67 -17.78
C PRO A 171 -11.37 -8.13 -19.12
N TYR A 172 -11.97 -9.14 -19.75
CA TYR A 172 -11.52 -9.75 -21.01
C TYR A 172 -12.18 -9.12 -22.24
N LEU A 173 -13.23 -8.32 -22.06
CA LEU A 173 -14.00 -7.70 -23.14
C LEU A 173 -13.53 -6.28 -23.48
N GLN A 174 -12.35 -5.86 -23.01
CA GLN A 174 -11.78 -4.52 -23.26
C GLN A 174 -12.77 -3.38 -22.97
N PRO A 175 -13.29 -3.27 -21.73
CA PRO A 175 -14.37 -2.37 -21.39
C PRO A 175 -14.00 -0.90 -21.64
N ASP A 176 -12.72 -0.54 -21.55
CA ASP A 176 -12.22 0.81 -21.88
C ASP A 176 -12.61 1.30 -23.28
N ARG A 177 -12.86 0.38 -24.22
CA ARG A 177 -13.22 0.70 -25.60
C ARG A 177 -14.70 1.02 -25.80
N TRP A 178 -15.61 0.56 -24.93
CA TRP A 178 -17.05 0.60 -25.20
C TRP A 178 -17.93 0.83 -23.97
N TRP A 179 -17.47 0.45 -22.78
CA TRP A 179 -18.19 0.63 -21.53
C TRP A 179 -18.50 2.11 -21.30
N ASN A 180 -19.76 2.43 -21.02
CA ASN A 180 -20.28 3.80 -20.90
C ASN A 180 -20.06 4.71 -22.12
N LYS A 181 -19.71 4.16 -23.29
CA LYS A 181 -19.45 4.91 -24.52
C LYS A 181 -20.36 4.48 -25.67
N ILE A 182 -20.64 3.18 -25.78
CA ILE A 182 -21.44 2.60 -26.85
C ILE A 182 -22.59 1.83 -26.21
N PRO A 183 -23.85 2.08 -26.64
CA PRO A 183 -24.99 1.28 -26.20
C PRO A 183 -24.78 -0.21 -26.51
N LEU A 184 -25.01 -1.08 -25.54
CA LEU A 184 -24.96 -2.53 -25.68
C LEU A 184 -26.35 -3.12 -25.51
N MET A 185 -26.81 -3.86 -26.50
CA MET A 185 -28.06 -4.60 -26.47
C MET A 185 -27.77 -6.11 -26.35
N ILE A 186 -28.33 -6.72 -25.32
CA ILE A 186 -28.24 -8.15 -25.04
C ILE A 186 -29.57 -8.79 -25.38
N ILE A 187 -29.56 -9.64 -26.41
CA ILE A 187 -30.77 -10.26 -26.98
C ILE A 187 -30.79 -11.77 -26.83
N SER A 188 -31.98 -12.35 -26.89
CA SER A 188 -32.13 -13.80 -27.02
C SER A 188 -31.64 -14.25 -28.41
N PRO A 189 -30.98 -15.42 -28.55
CA PRO A 189 -30.63 -15.98 -29.85
C PRO A 189 -31.84 -16.24 -30.76
N GLU A 190 -33.04 -16.32 -30.19
CA GLU A 190 -34.31 -16.49 -30.91
C GLU A 190 -34.81 -15.20 -31.57
N ASN A 191 -34.21 -14.05 -31.22
CA ASN A 191 -34.59 -12.74 -31.73
C ASN A 191 -33.49 -12.19 -32.64
N GLU A 192 -33.82 -11.89 -33.90
CA GLU A 192 -32.91 -11.21 -34.83
C GLU A 192 -33.19 -9.70 -34.84
N ILE A 193 -32.14 -8.89 -34.77
CA ILE A 193 -32.23 -7.44 -34.98
C ILE A 193 -31.82 -7.12 -36.43
N PRO A 194 -32.65 -6.41 -37.20
CA PRO A 194 -32.28 -5.92 -38.53
C PRO A 194 -31.01 -5.05 -38.46
N LYS A 195 -30.02 -5.35 -39.30
CA LYS A 195 -28.71 -4.65 -39.33
C LYS A 195 -28.83 -3.13 -39.56
N GLU A 196 -29.92 -2.71 -40.19
CA GLU A 196 -30.25 -1.31 -40.48
C GLU A 196 -30.61 -0.51 -39.22
N LEU A 197 -31.09 -1.19 -38.17
CA LEU A 197 -31.47 -0.59 -36.88
C LEU A 197 -30.35 -0.66 -35.84
N SER A 198 -29.27 -1.40 -36.11
CA SER A 198 -28.11 -1.55 -35.21
C SER A 198 -27.01 -0.48 -35.41
N GLY A 199 -27.27 0.56 -36.20
CA GLY A 199 -26.33 1.66 -36.41
C GLY A 199 -25.94 2.32 -35.08
N GLY A 200 -24.66 2.27 -34.72
CA GLY A 200 -24.15 2.86 -33.47
C GLY A 200 -24.47 2.08 -32.18
N ILE A 201 -25.07 0.88 -32.26
CA ILE A 201 -25.41 0.03 -31.11
C ILE A 201 -24.68 -1.30 -31.23
N MET A 202 -24.05 -1.75 -30.15
CA MET A 202 -23.40 -3.05 -30.07
C MET A 202 -24.42 -4.12 -29.70
N VAL A 203 -24.53 -5.19 -30.49
CA VAL A 203 -25.52 -6.27 -30.28
C VAL A 203 -24.80 -7.57 -29.96
N VAL A 204 -25.18 -8.21 -28.84
CA VAL A 204 -24.66 -9.52 -28.43
C VAL A 204 -25.79 -10.45 -27.99
N TYR A 205 -25.60 -11.75 -28.21
CA TYR A 205 -26.59 -12.76 -27.82
C TYR A 205 -26.32 -13.29 -26.40
N SER A 206 -27.41 -13.64 -25.71
CA SER A 206 -27.38 -14.06 -24.31
C SER A 206 -26.84 -15.48 -24.08
N ASP A 207 -26.65 -16.28 -25.11
CA ASP A 207 -26.09 -17.63 -25.08
C ASP A 207 -24.61 -17.71 -25.49
N MET A 208 -24.06 -16.62 -26.04
CA MET A 208 -22.66 -16.53 -26.46
C MET A 208 -21.68 -16.93 -25.34
N LYS A 209 -20.64 -17.66 -25.73
CA LYS A 209 -19.47 -17.91 -24.90
C LYS A 209 -18.55 -16.68 -24.88
N LEU A 210 -17.58 -16.69 -23.97
CA LEU A 210 -16.65 -15.58 -23.81
C LEU A 210 -15.91 -15.27 -25.11
N GLU A 211 -15.44 -16.30 -25.80
CA GLU A 211 -14.64 -16.19 -27.03
C GLU A 211 -15.48 -15.59 -28.17
N ASP A 212 -16.72 -16.07 -28.30
CA ASP A 212 -17.67 -15.61 -29.33
C ASP A 212 -18.09 -14.15 -29.08
N MET A 213 -18.37 -13.81 -27.82
CA MET A 213 -18.70 -12.45 -27.41
C MET A 213 -17.53 -11.49 -27.63
N GLN A 214 -16.30 -11.91 -27.29
CA GLN A 214 -15.10 -11.10 -27.51
C GLN A 214 -14.87 -10.84 -29.00
N LYS A 215 -15.03 -11.87 -29.85
CA LYS A 215 -14.94 -11.73 -31.30
C LYS A 215 -16.00 -10.77 -31.86
N CYS A 216 -17.24 -10.93 -31.41
CA CYS A 216 -18.38 -10.10 -31.83
C CYS A 216 -18.16 -8.62 -31.46
N ILE A 217 -17.80 -8.36 -30.20
CA ILE A 217 -17.50 -7.00 -29.70
C ILE A 217 -16.35 -6.38 -30.50
N ASN A 218 -15.24 -7.11 -30.71
CA ASN A 218 -14.10 -6.57 -31.46
C ASN A 218 -14.47 -6.20 -32.91
N GLN A 219 -15.22 -7.06 -33.60
CA GLN A 219 -15.67 -6.79 -34.97
C GLN A 219 -16.58 -5.56 -35.06
N GLN A 220 -17.50 -5.41 -34.10
CA GLN A 220 -18.42 -4.26 -34.06
C GLN A 220 -17.69 -2.98 -33.67
N LEU A 221 -16.70 -3.03 -32.77
CA LEU A 221 -15.90 -1.86 -32.38
C LEU A 221 -15.10 -1.27 -33.53
N ASP A 222 -14.61 -2.11 -34.43
CA ASP A 222 -13.87 -1.65 -35.61
C ASP A 222 -14.81 -1.03 -36.66
N THR A 223 -16.07 -1.47 -36.69
CA THR A 223 -17.12 -0.96 -37.60
C THR A 223 -17.70 0.37 -37.11
N VAL A 224 -17.95 0.51 -35.80
CA VAL A 224 -18.52 1.73 -35.18
C VAL A 224 -17.52 2.90 -35.16
N ARG A 225 -16.21 2.65 -35.27
CA ARG A 225 -15.17 3.70 -35.35
C ARG A 225 -15.02 4.37 -36.73
N MET A 226 -15.60 3.79 -37.78
CA MET A 226 -15.49 4.32 -39.15
C MET A 226 -16.70 5.17 -39.57
N GLN A 227 -17.66 5.40 -38.68
CA GLN A 227 -18.79 6.31 -38.85
C GLN A 227 -18.57 7.59 -38.03
#